data_AF-A0A1S3ITG6-F1
#
_entry.id   AF-A0A1S3ITG6-F1
#
_cell.length_a   1.000
_cell.length_b   1.000
_cell.length_c   1.000
_cell.angle_alpha   90.00
_cell.angle_beta   90.00
_cell.angle_gamma   90.00
#
_symmetry.space_group_name_H-M   'P 1'
#
loop_
_entity.id
_entity.type
_entity.pdbx_description
1 polymer ?
#
loop_
_entity_poly.entity_id
_entity_poly.type
_entity_poly.pdbx_seq_one_letter_code
_entity_poly.pdbx_strand_id
1 'polypeptide(L)'
;MANPQPQADEIYNKKKHFAKGLIDVSLMVANAGRMDTLLQTTTRDVKFYVVLVLLIICVVLQLILAWMLWFDAMYGHVKIGPAPKQEDYQDDEEEFAKEAKRHIKKLKRKLLAEKLSNGSELVLLLILVLNIFITAFGAKVA
;
A
#
# COMPACT_ATOMS: atom_id res chain seq x y z
N MET A 1 -33.48 12.41 10.14
CA MET A 1 -32.29 13.10 9.58
C MET A 1 -31.25 12.04 9.27
N ALA A 2 -31.02 11.73 8.00
CA ALA A 2 -30.05 10.71 7.60
C ALA A 2 -28.63 11.21 7.93
N ASN A 3 -27.86 10.39 8.63
CA ASN A 3 -26.48 10.70 9.02
C ASN A 3 -25.59 10.77 7.76
N PRO A 4 -24.96 11.91 7.42
CA PRO A 4 -24.13 12.06 6.22
C PRO A 4 -22.74 11.41 6.34
N GLN A 5 -22.37 10.87 7.51
CA GLN A 5 -21.08 10.22 7.76
C GLN A 5 -20.62 9.19 6.71
N PRO A 6 -21.46 8.27 6.18
CA PRO A 6 -20.98 7.23 5.27
C PRO A 6 -20.45 7.78 3.94
N GLN A 7 -21.00 8.90 3.46
CA GLN A 7 -20.59 9.49 2.17
C GLN A 7 -19.30 10.30 2.28
N ALA A 8 -19.09 10.99 3.42
CA ALA A 8 -17.87 11.76 3.63
C ALA A 8 -16.62 10.86 3.72
N ASP A 9 -16.74 9.71 4.39
CA ASP A 9 -15.64 8.75 4.57
C ASP A 9 -15.25 8.07 3.26
N GLU A 10 -16.24 7.71 2.42
CA GLU A 10 -15.99 7.12 1.09
C GLU A 10 -15.30 8.12 0.15
N ILE A 11 -15.71 9.40 0.15
CA ILE A 11 -15.08 10.46 -0.64
C ILE A 11 -13.64 10.73 -0.14
N TYR A 12 -13.43 10.76 1.17
CA TYR A 12 -12.11 10.95 1.77
C TYR A 12 -11.14 9.82 1.37
N ASN A 13 -11.55 8.57 1.53
CA ASN A 13 -10.73 7.41 1.19
C ASN A 13 -10.39 7.37 -0.30
N LYS A 14 -11.36 7.67 -1.18
CA LYS A 14 -11.13 7.73 -2.63
C LYS A 14 -10.08 8.78 -3.00
N LYS A 15 -10.14 9.97 -2.37
CA LYS A 15 -9.13 11.03 -2.56
C LYS A 15 -7.76 10.59 -2.03
N LYS A 16 -7.69 9.91 -0.88
CA LYS A 16 -6.44 9.39 -0.30
C LYS A 16 -5.78 8.38 -1.24
N HIS A 17 -6.51 7.39 -1.73
CA HIS A 17 -5.97 6.39 -2.66
C HIS A 17 -5.53 7.02 -3.99
N PHE A 18 -6.30 7.99 -4.49
CA PHE A 18 -5.93 8.73 -5.71
C PHE A 18 -4.63 9.52 -5.51
N ALA A 19 -4.50 10.27 -4.42
CA ALA A 19 -3.27 11.00 -4.10
C ALA A 19 -2.07 10.05 -3.92
N LYS A 20 -2.28 8.88 -3.30
CA LYS A 20 -1.24 7.84 -3.16
C LYS A 20 -0.82 7.27 -4.52
N GLY A 21 -1.76 7.03 -5.43
CA GLY A 21 -1.47 6.64 -6.81
C GLY A 21 -0.70 7.71 -7.59
N LEU A 22 -1.02 8.99 -7.40
CA LEU A 22 -0.30 10.09 -8.03
C LEU A 22 1.16 10.21 -7.55
N ILE A 23 1.41 10.03 -6.25
CA ILE A 23 2.77 10.01 -5.70
C ILE A 23 3.59 8.89 -6.36
N ASP A 24 3.01 7.69 -6.50
CA ASP A 24 3.70 6.54 -7.07
C ASP A 24 4.04 6.75 -8.56
N VAL A 25 3.09 7.27 -9.34
CA VAL A 25 3.31 7.60 -10.76
C VAL A 25 4.37 8.69 -10.90
N SER A 26 4.35 9.73 -10.06
CA SER A 26 5.38 10.78 -10.09
C SER A 26 6.79 10.23 -9.80
N LEU A 27 6.88 9.26 -8.89
CA LEU A 27 8.14 8.59 -8.58
C LEU A 27 8.63 7.76 -9.76
N MET A 28 7.73 6.98 -10.36
CA MET A 28 8.04 6.13 -11.52
C MET A 28 8.53 6.98 -12.71
N VAL A 29 7.85 8.09 -13.00
CA VAL A 29 8.23 9.02 -14.07
C VAL A 29 9.58 9.69 -13.78
N ALA A 30 9.83 10.12 -12.54
CA ALA A 30 11.12 10.68 -12.15
C ALA A 30 12.26 9.65 -12.25
N ASN A 31 11.99 8.39 -11.93
CA ASN A 31 12.95 7.29 -12.08
C ASN A 31 13.21 6.95 -13.56
N ALA A 32 12.19 7.02 -14.42
CA ALA A 32 12.29 6.78 -15.86
C ALA A 32 13.15 7.82 -16.58
N GLY A 33 12.98 9.11 -16.26
CA GLY A 33 13.83 10.17 -16.83
C GLY A 33 15.32 10.02 -16.47
N ARG A 34 15.62 9.46 -15.29
CA ARG A 34 17.00 9.16 -14.88
C ARG A 34 17.56 7.94 -15.59
N MET A 35 16.74 6.93 -15.87
CA MET A 35 17.15 5.78 -16.70
C MET A 35 17.52 6.22 -18.11
N ASP A 36 16.72 7.10 -18.71
CA ASP A 36 17.00 7.67 -20.03
C ASP A 36 18.33 8.45 -20.04
N THR A 37 18.57 9.27 -19.01
CA THR A 37 19.85 9.98 -18.84
C THR A 37 21.03 9.00 -18.70
N LEU A 38 20.89 7.95 -17.89
CA LEU A 38 21.90 6.90 -17.69
C LEU A 38 22.21 6.12 -18.97
N LEU A 39 21.19 5.82 -19.79
CA LEU A 39 21.38 5.12 -21.06
C LEU A 39 22.08 5.98 -22.11
N GLN A 40 21.87 7.30 -22.09
CA GLN A 40 22.49 8.22 -23.05
C GLN A 40 23.93 8.61 -22.69
N THR A 41 24.34 8.52 -21.42
CA THR A 41 25.64 9.01 -20.93
C THR A 41 26.68 7.93 -20.58
N THR A 42 26.36 6.64 -20.63
CA THR A 42 27.20 5.58 -20.02
C THR A 42 28.03 4.75 -21.01
N THR A 43 29.34 4.70 -20.80
CA THR A 43 30.30 3.75 -21.38
C THR A 43 30.21 2.36 -20.70
N ARG A 44 30.40 1.27 -21.46
CA ARG A 44 30.20 -0.14 -21.02
C ARG A 44 31.18 -0.58 -19.90
N ASP A 45 30.87 -0.25 -18.66
CA ASP A 45 31.68 -0.59 -17.48
C ASP A 45 30.92 -1.48 -16.48
N VAL A 46 31.62 -2.14 -15.54
CA VAL A 46 31.01 -3.05 -14.53
C VAL A 46 29.92 -2.37 -13.69
N LYS A 47 30.04 -1.05 -13.49
CA LYS A 47 29.07 -0.21 -12.78
C LYS A 47 27.69 -0.17 -13.46
N PHE A 48 27.66 -0.30 -14.79
CA PHE A 48 26.42 -0.34 -15.57
C PHE A 48 25.55 -1.53 -15.17
N TYR A 49 26.15 -2.72 -15.04
CA TYR A 49 25.41 -3.92 -14.66
C TYR A 49 24.88 -3.84 -13.22
N VAL A 50 25.64 -3.24 -12.30
CA VAL A 50 25.20 -3.05 -10.90
C VAL A 50 24.00 -2.12 -10.83
N VAL A 51 24.03 -0.97 -11.51
CA VAL A 51 22.92 -0.01 -11.54
C VAL A 51 21.70 -0.58 -12.28
N LEU A 52 21.91 -1.28 -13.39
CA LEU A 52 20.84 -1.92 -14.16
C LEU A 52 20.09 -2.99 -13.36
N VAL A 53 20.82 -3.85 -12.64
CA VAL A 53 20.21 -4.90 -11.80
C VAL A 53 19.45 -4.28 -10.63
N LEU A 54 20.00 -3.26 -9.97
CA LEU A 54 19.31 -2.54 -8.90
C LEU A 54 18.04 -1.82 -9.39
N LEU A 55 18.08 -1.28 -10.60
CA LEU A 55 16.94 -0.62 -11.24
C LEU A 55 15.82 -1.63 -11.54
N ILE A 56 16.14 -2.78 -12.14
CA ILE A 56 15.16 -3.84 -12.42
C ILE A 56 14.52 -4.33 -11.11
N ILE A 57 15.31 -4.53 -10.05
CA ILE A 57 14.80 -4.92 -8.74
C ILE A 57 13.83 -3.85 -8.21
N CYS A 58 14.17 -2.56 -8.34
CA CYS A 58 13.31 -1.48 -7.86
C CYS A 58 11.98 -1.37 -8.62
N VAL A 59 12.01 -1.55 -9.94
CA VAL A 59 10.80 -1.57 -10.79
C VAL A 59 9.91 -2.76 -10.44
N VAL A 60 10.49 -3.93 -10.18
CA VAL A 60 9.72 -5.11 -9.74
C VAL A 60 9.08 -4.88 -8.37
N LEU A 61 9.80 -4.27 -7.42
CA LEU A 61 9.25 -3.91 -6.12
C LEU A 61 8.10 -2.90 -6.22
N GLN A 62 8.18 -1.94 -7.14
CA GLN A 62 7.10 -0.99 -7.44
C GLN A 62 5.87 -1.67 -8.02
N LEU A 63 6.04 -2.62 -8.95
CA LEU A 63 4.92 -3.40 -9.51
C LEU A 63 4.23 -4.29 -8.46
N ILE A 64 5.00 -4.89 -7.56
CA ILE A 64 4.45 -5.70 -6.46
C ILE A 64 3.62 -4.83 -5.51
N LEU A 65 4.08 -3.62 -5.19
CA LEU A 65 3.31 -2.70 -4.34
C LEU A 65 2.07 -2.13 -5.03
N ALA A 66 2.18 -1.80 -6.31
CA ALA A 66 1.04 -1.38 -7.11
C ALA A 66 -0.05 -2.46 -7.12
N TRP A 67 0.35 -3.73 -7.28
CA TRP A 67 -0.54 -4.87 -7.13
C TRP A 67 -1.11 -5.00 -5.71
N MET A 68 -0.30 -4.83 -4.67
CA MET A 68 -0.76 -4.93 -3.27
C MET A 68 -1.79 -3.86 -2.90
N LEU A 69 -1.60 -2.62 -3.36
CA LEU A 69 -2.56 -1.53 -3.16
C LEU A 69 -3.84 -1.72 -3.98
N TRP A 70 -3.71 -2.19 -5.22
CA TRP A 70 -4.86 -2.50 -6.05
C TRP A 70 -5.71 -3.62 -5.44
N PHE A 71 -5.06 -4.63 -4.86
CA PHE A 71 -5.74 -5.71 -4.16
C PHE A 71 -6.41 -5.21 -2.86
N ASP A 72 -5.74 -4.37 -2.07
CA ASP A 72 -6.35 -3.77 -0.86
C ASP A 72 -7.60 -2.93 -1.22
N ALA A 73 -7.52 -2.15 -2.30
CA ALA A 73 -8.64 -1.36 -2.82
C ALA A 73 -9.81 -2.23 -3.32
N MET A 74 -9.52 -3.40 -3.89
CA MET A 74 -10.55 -4.28 -4.45
C MET A 74 -11.17 -5.25 -3.42
N TYR A 75 -10.41 -5.66 -2.39
CA TYR A 75 -10.83 -6.63 -1.36
C TYR A 75 -11.17 -5.99 0.00
N GLY A 76 -10.89 -4.70 0.21
CA GLY A 76 -10.98 -4.01 1.51
C GLY A 76 -12.39 -3.73 2.07
N HIS A 77 -13.46 -4.14 1.40
CA HIS A 77 -14.84 -3.80 1.81
C HIS A 77 -15.47 -4.75 2.85
N VAL A 78 -14.70 -5.22 3.85
CA VAL A 78 -15.31 -5.97 4.97
C VAL A 78 -16.03 -4.97 5.88
N LYS A 79 -17.32 -4.70 5.66
CA LYS A 79 -18.14 -3.95 6.63
C LYS A 79 -18.38 -4.84 7.85
N ILE A 80 -17.98 -4.38 9.03
CA ILE A 80 -18.25 -5.07 10.28
C ILE A 80 -19.63 -4.60 10.75
N GLY A 81 -20.56 -5.53 10.94
CA GLY A 81 -21.90 -5.25 11.46
C GLY A 81 -21.85 -4.82 12.94
N PRO A 82 -22.99 -4.36 13.50
CA PRO A 82 -23.05 -3.97 14.91
C PRO A 82 -22.65 -5.13 15.83
N ALA A 83 -22.16 -4.81 17.03
CA ALA A 83 -21.81 -5.83 18.02
C ALA A 83 -23.05 -6.66 18.39
N PRO A 84 -22.92 -8.00 18.47
CA PRO A 84 -24.02 -8.84 18.94
C PRO A 84 -24.38 -8.37 20.34
N LYS A 85 -25.67 -8.14 20.57
CA LYS A 85 -26.20 -7.76 21.88
C LYS A 85 -26.68 -9.01 22.59
N GLN A 86 -26.45 -9.10 23.88
CA GLN A 86 -26.87 -10.26 24.67
C GLN A 86 -28.40 -10.40 24.73
N GLU A 87 -29.13 -9.28 24.65
CA GLU A 87 -30.60 -9.24 24.55
C GLU A 87 -31.15 -10.00 23.33
N ASP A 88 -30.38 -10.11 22.24
CA ASP A 88 -30.77 -10.83 21.02
C ASP A 88 -30.68 -12.36 21.17
N TYR A 89 -30.02 -12.85 22.23
CA TYR A 89 -29.68 -14.27 22.47
C TYR A 89 -30.12 -14.70 23.87
N GLN A 90 -31.33 -14.31 24.26
CA GLN A 90 -31.80 -14.38 25.64
C GLN A 90 -31.97 -15.82 26.18
N ASP A 91 -32.01 -16.84 25.31
CA ASP A 91 -32.15 -18.27 25.67
C ASP A 91 -30.93 -19.14 25.29
N ASP A 92 -29.96 -18.59 24.54
CA ASP A 92 -28.88 -19.36 23.89
C ASP A 92 -27.49 -18.75 24.13
N GLU A 93 -26.99 -18.84 25.37
CA GLU A 93 -25.71 -18.25 25.81
C GLU A 93 -24.50 -18.79 25.02
N GLU A 94 -24.54 -20.04 24.58
CA GLU A 94 -23.52 -20.66 23.72
C GLU A 94 -23.47 -20.03 22.32
N GLU A 95 -24.62 -19.65 21.76
CA GLU A 95 -24.72 -19.04 20.44
C GLU A 95 -24.17 -17.60 20.46
N PHE A 96 -24.51 -16.84 21.50
CA PHE A 96 -23.93 -15.51 21.75
C PHE A 96 -22.39 -15.58 21.87
N ALA A 97 -21.87 -16.52 22.65
CA ALA A 97 -20.42 -16.67 22.83
C ALA A 97 -19.72 -17.02 21.50
N LYS A 98 -20.36 -17.80 20.63
CA LYS A 98 -19.84 -18.18 19.31
C LYS A 98 -19.85 -17.00 18.34
N GLU A 99 -20.92 -16.21 18.32
CA GLU A 99 -21.08 -14.99 17.54
C GLU A 99 -20.09 -13.90 17.98
N ALA A 100 -19.99 -13.65 19.28
CA ALA A 100 -19.04 -12.71 19.87
C ALA A 100 -17.59 -13.07 19.51
N LYS A 101 -17.21 -14.35 19.60
CA LYS A 101 -15.89 -14.84 19.16
C LYS A 101 -15.66 -14.62 17.66
N ARG A 102 -16.64 -14.89 16.80
CA ARG A 102 -16.56 -14.60 15.35
C ARG A 102 -16.37 -13.11 15.10
N HIS A 103 -17.09 -12.27 15.84
CA HIS A 103 -17.02 -10.83 15.69
C HIS A 103 -15.66 -10.27 16.12
N ILE A 104 -15.16 -10.67 17.29
CA ILE A 104 -13.80 -10.34 17.76
C ILE A 104 -12.74 -10.80 16.74
N LYS A 105 -12.93 -11.96 16.11
CA LYS A 105 -12.03 -12.44 15.04
C LYS A 105 -12.05 -11.53 13.81
N LYS A 106 -13.23 -11.03 13.40
CA LYS A 106 -13.35 -10.04 12.30
C LYS A 106 -12.67 -8.71 12.66
N LEU A 107 -12.83 -8.24 13.90
CA LEU A 107 -12.17 -7.03 14.42
C LEU A 107 -10.65 -7.16 14.40
N LYS A 108 -10.10 -8.29 14.87
CA LYS A 108 -8.65 -8.56 14.80
C LYS A 108 -8.14 -8.54 13.35
N ARG A 109 -8.88 -9.11 12.41
CA ARG A 109 -8.50 -9.09 10.98
C ARG A 109 -8.47 -7.67 10.42
N LYS A 110 -9.42 -6.82 10.79
CA LYS A 110 -9.41 -5.39 10.41
C LYS A 110 -8.22 -4.65 10.98
N LEU A 111 -7.94 -4.83 12.27
CA LEU A 111 -6.79 -4.23 12.92
C LEU A 111 -5.47 -4.67 12.26
N LEU A 112 -5.37 -5.94 11.87
CA LEU A 112 -4.22 -6.46 11.13
C LEU A 112 -4.11 -5.83 9.74
N ALA A 113 -5.22 -5.69 9.01
CA ALA A 113 -5.25 -5.02 7.71
C ALA A 113 -4.85 -3.54 7.80
N GLU A 114 -5.28 -2.84 8.85
CA GLU A 114 -4.89 -1.46 9.14
C GLU A 114 -3.38 -1.35 9.44
N LYS A 115 -2.84 -2.28 10.24
CA LYS A 115 -1.37 -2.35 10.46
C LYS A 115 -0.59 -2.65 9.19
N LEU A 116 -1.10 -3.53 8.32
CA LEU A 116 -0.51 -3.83 7.01
C LEU A 116 -0.55 -2.63 6.07
N SER A 117 -1.65 -1.87 6.09
CA SER A 117 -1.81 -0.63 5.34
C SER A 117 -0.76 0.42 5.73
N ASN A 118 -0.55 0.63 7.03
CA ASN A 118 0.53 1.49 7.53
C ASN A 118 1.92 0.97 7.11
N GLY A 119 2.09 -0.35 7.02
CA GLY A 119 3.31 -0.97 6.48
C GLY A 119 3.58 -0.60 5.02
N SER A 120 2.55 -0.58 4.17
CA SER A 120 2.69 -0.20 2.75
C SER A 120 3.28 1.20 2.56
N GLU A 121 2.93 2.14 3.44
CA GLU A 121 3.44 3.52 3.40
C GLU A 121 4.94 3.59 3.75
N LEU A 122 5.39 2.77 4.70
CA LEU A 122 6.81 2.64 5.05
C LEU A 122 7.63 1.98 3.92
N VAL A 123 7.08 0.96 3.25
CA VAL A 123 7.78 0.28 2.14
C VAL A 123 7.94 1.23 0.95
N LEU A 124 6.96 2.08 0.64
CA LEU A 124 7.09 3.12 -0.39
C LEU A 124 8.21 4.12 -0.06
N LEU A 125 8.33 4.53 1.20
CA LEU A 125 9.42 5.40 1.66
C LEU A 125 10.79 4.72 1.53
N LEU A 126 10.87 3.44 1.86
CA LEU A 126 12.10 2.64 1.67
C LEU A 126 12.48 2.51 0.18
N ILE A 127 11.53 2.27 -0.70
CA ILE A 127 11.75 2.21 -2.15
C ILE A 127 12.21 3.57 -2.68
N LEU A 128 11.62 4.68 -2.21
CA LEU A 128 12.07 6.02 -2.53
C LEU A 128 13.53 6.24 -2.10
N VAL A 129 13.87 5.90 -0.86
CA VAL A 129 15.23 6.05 -0.32
C VAL A 129 16.22 5.21 -1.14
N LEU A 130 15.89 3.95 -1.45
CA LEU A 130 16.71 3.10 -2.31
C LEU A 130 16.88 3.69 -3.72
N ASN A 131 15.82 4.22 -4.32
CA ASN A 131 15.87 4.92 -5.61
C ASN A 131 16.75 6.17 -5.58
N ILE A 132 16.72 6.94 -4.49
CA ILE A 132 17.59 8.11 -4.27
C ILE A 132 19.05 7.66 -4.14
N PHE A 133 19.33 6.57 -3.43
CA PHE A 133 20.68 6.02 -3.32
C PHE A 133 21.21 5.53 -4.67
N ILE A 134 20.40 4.78 -5.45
CA ILE A 134 20.77 4.35 -6.80
C ILE A 134 21.06 5.57 -7.69
N THR A 135 20.22 6.60 -7.61
CA THR A 135 20.42 7.86 -8.32
C THR A 135 21.70 8.58 -7.86
N ALA A 136 21.95 8.68 -6.55
CA ALA A 136 23.10 9.38 -6.00
C ALA A 136 24.43 8.69 -6.30
N PHE A 137 24.44 7.35 -6.30
CA PHE A 137 25.61 6.55 -6.68
C PHE A 137 25.77 6.42 -8.20
N GLY A 138 24.68 6.47 -8.97
CA GLY A 138 24.70 6.52 -10.43
C GLY A 138 25.10 7.90 -10.99
N ALA A 139 24.78 8.99 -10.29
CA ALA A 139 25.10 10.36 -10.70
C ALA A 139 26.54 10.78 -10.35
N LYS A 140 27.25 10.03 -9.50
CA LYS A 140 28.62 10.33 -9.10
C LYS A 140 29.67 9.70 -10.03
N VAL A 141 29.43 9.80 -11.34
CA VAL A 141 30.45 9.77 -12.41
C VAL A 141 29.92 10.68 -13.53
N ALA A 142 29.77 11.97 -13.20
CA ALA A 142 29.84 13.07 -14.16
C ALA A 142 31.09 13.87 -13.80
#